data_AF-A0A7S0F5T8-F1
#
_entry.id   AF-A0A7S0F5T8-F1
#
_cell.length_a   1.000
_cell.length_b   1.000
_cell.length_c   1.000
_cell.angle_alpha   90.00
_cell.angle_beta   90.00
_cell.angle_gamma   90.00
#
_symmetry.space_group_name_H-M   'P 1'
#
loop_
_entity.id
_entity.type
_entity.pdbx_description
1 polymer ?
#
loop_
_entity_poly.entity_id
_entity_poly.type
_entity_poly.pdbx_seq_one_letter_code
_entity_poly.pdbx_strand_id
1 'polypeptide(L)'
;SVDTLLEQVGLAEKRETRADALSGGQKRKLCLAISLTGSSTTVFLDEPTSGMDPHSRRAIWALLRSYREGRTVVLTTHFLDEAELLSDRIAIMAEGGLRCVGSALFLKAQFGVGYRLTLTKQPSGYDGARLLELVQ
;
A
#
# COMPACT_ATOMS: atom_id res chain seq x y z
N SER A 1 21.94 -9.67 0.85
CA SER A 1 21.88 -11.14 0.97
C SER A 1 20.43 -11.57 1.12
N VAL A 2 20.09 -12.85 0.88
CA VAL A 2 18.75 -13.39 1.18
C VAL A 2 18.40 -13.20 2.65
N ASP A 3 19.39 -13.34 3.54
CA ASP A 3 19.23 -13.19 4.99
C ASP A 3 18.77 -11.77 5.34
N THR A 4 19.40 -10.76 4.75
CA THR A 4 19.04 -9.35 4.90
C THR A 4 17.62 -9.07 4.43
N LEU A 5 17.19 -9.68 3.32
CA LEU A 5 15.83 -9.52 2.81
C LEU A 5 14.81 -10.15 3.75
N LEU A 6 15.10 -11.34 4.30
CA LEU A 6 14.25 -12.01 5.27
C LEU A 6 14.11 -11.21 6.57
N GLU A 7 15.18 -10.59 7.05
CA GLU A 7 15.13 -9.65 8.18
C GLU A 7 14.25 -8.44 7.87
N GLN A 8 14.45 -7.83 6.71
CA GLN A 8 13.71 -6.65 6.26
C GLN A 8 12.20 -6.89 6.10
N VAL A 9 11.79 -8.07 5.64
CA VAL A 9 10.36 -8.45 5.58
C VAL A 9 9.83 -9.05 6.88
N GLY A 10 10.67 -9.22 7.91
CA GLY A 10 10.27 -9.78 9.21
C GLY A 10 9.97 -11.28 9.17
N LEU A 11 10.70 -12.04 8.35
CA LEU A 11 10.59 -13.50 8.20
C LEU A 11 11.87 -14.25 8.62
N ALA A 12 12.84 -13.59 9.27
CA ALA A 12 14.10 -14.21 9.68
C ALA A 12 13.91 -15.50 10.51
N GLU A 13 13.00 -15.48 11.51
CA GLU A 13 12.70 -16.65 12.35
C GLU A 13 11.95 -17.78 11.60
N LYS A 14 11.45 -17.49 10.39
CA LYS A 14 10.69 -18.42 9.55
C LYS A 14 11.48 -18.89 8.34
N ARG A 15 12.80 -18.66 8.31
CA ARG A 15 13.70 -19.05 7.23
C ARG A 15 13.53 -20.50 6.77
N GLU A 16 13.54 -21.44 7.73
CA GLU A 16 13.45 -22.87 7.47
C GLU A 16 12.00 -23.39 7.48
N THR A 17 11.02 -22.50 7.60
CA THR A 17 9.60 -22.86 7.57
C THR A 17 9.14 -23.01 6.13
N ARG A 18 8.51 -24.14 5.81
CA ARG A 18 7.91 -24.36 4.49
C ARG A 18 6.84 -23.30 4.20
N ALA A 19 6.78 -22.84 2.94
CA ALA A 19 5.87 -21.78 2.54
C ALA A 19 4.39 -22.14 2.76
N ASP A 20 4.02 -23.42 2.67
CA ASP A 20 2.66 -23.91 2.93
C ASP A 20 2.18 -23.62 4.36
N ALA A 21 3.08 -23.71 5.35
CA ALA A 21 2.85 -23.47 6.78
C ALA A 21 2.85 -21.99 7.19
N LEU A 22 3.13 -21.06 6.26
CA LEU A 22 3.06 -19.62 6.53
C LEU A 22 1.61 -19.11 6.51
N SER A 23 1.33 -18.11 7.36
CA SER A 23 0.06 -17.38 7.31
C SER A 23 -0.09 -16.61 5.98
N GLY A 24 -1.32 -16.21 5.63
CA GLY A 24 -1.56 -15.44 4.40
C GLY A 24 -0.70 -14.18 4.29
N GLY A 25 -0.58 -13.42 5.39
CA GLY A 25 0.28 -12.23 5.44
C GLY A 25 1.77 -12.54 5.33
N GLN A 26 2.23 -13.65 5.93
CA GLN A 26 3.61 -14.12 5.80
C GLN A 26 3.93 -14.58 4.37
N LYS A 27 2.99 -15.26 3.69
CA LYS A 27 3.11 -15.63 2.28
C LYS A 27 3.25 -14.39 1.40
N ARG A 28 2.46 -13.33 1.65
CA ARG A 28 2.58 -12.06 0.93
C ARG A 28 3.96 -11.41 1.14
N LYS A 29 4.45 -11.37 2.38
CA LYS A 29 5.81 -10.88 2.72
C LYS A 29 6.90 -11.70 2.01
N LEU A 30 6.74 -13.01 1.93
CA LEU A 30 7.65 -13.89 1.20
C LEU A 30 7.62 -13.62 -0.31
N CYS A 31 6.44 -13.49 -0.92
CA CYS A 31 6.30 -13.12 -2.34
C CYS A 31 6.99 -11.80 -2.65
N LEU A 32 6.85 -10.81 -1.75
CA LEU A 32 7.57 -9.55 -1.88
C LEU A 32 9.09 -9.75 -1.82
N ALA A 33 9.60 -10.49 -0.84
CA ALA A 33 11.04 -10.79 -0.75
C ALA A 33 11.58 -11.46 -2.01
N ILE A 34 10.83 -12.43 -2.58
CA ILE A 34 11.18 -13.10 -3.84
C ILE A 34 11.23 -12.08 -4.99
N SER A 35 10.26 -11.19 -5.11
CA SER A 35 10.22 -10.18 -6.18
C SER A 35 11.39 -9.17 -6.13
N LEU A 36 11.92 -8.92 -4.93
CA LEU A 36 13.05 -8.03 -4.70
C LEU A 36 14.40 -8.75 -4.81
N THR A 37 14.38 -10.08 -4.84
CA THR A 37 15.56 -10.92 -4.98
C THR A 37 16.10 -10.85 -6.40
N GLY A 38 17.42 -10.78 -6.53
CA GLY A 38 18.08 -10.52 -7.80
C GLY A 38 18.05 -9.03 -8.13
N SER A 39 19.01 -8.60 -8.94
CA SER A 39 19.14 -7.20 -9.37
C SER A 39 18.14 -6.87 -10.47
N SER A 40 16.86 -7.19 -10.27
CA SER A 40 15.82 -6.87 -11.25
C SER A 40 15.71 -5.36 -11.43
N THR A 41 15.76 -4.92 -12.68
CA THR A 41 15.57 -3.51 -13.03
C THR A 41 14.10 -3.09 -12.95
N THR A 42 13.17 -4.06 -13.03
CA THR A 42 11.73 -3.81 -13.02
C THR A 42 10.99 -4.81 -12.13
N VAL A 43 10.09 -4.32 -11.28
CA VAL A 43 9.31 -5.14 -10.34
C VAL A 43 7.82 -4.77 -10.44
N PHE A 44 6.96 -5.78 -10.57
CA PHE A 44 5.50 -5.62 -10.56
C PHE A 44 4.92 -6.19 -9.26
N LEU A 45 4.11 -5.40 -8.57
CA LEU A 45 3.54 -5.75 -7.27
C LEU A 45 2.03 -5.59 -7.31
N ASP A 46 1.31 -6.70 -7.21
CA ASP A 46 -0.15 -6.67 -7.15
C ASP A 46 -0.67 -6.63 -5.71
N GLU A 47 -1.24 -5.50 -5.31
CA GLU A 47 -1.84 -5.29 -3.98
C GLU A 47 -0.91 -5.74 -2.82
N PRO A 48 0.35 -5.25 -2.75
CA PRO A 48 1.40 -5.84 -1.93
C PRO A 48 1.13 -5.80 -0.42
N THR A 49 0.31 -4.85 0.05
CA THR A 49 0.01 -4.67 1.46
C THR A 49 -1.43 -5.04 1.84
N SER A 50 -2.21 -5.55 0.89
CA SER A 50 -3.60 -5.93 1.14
C SER A 50 -3.68 -7.13 2.09
N GLY A 51 -4.51 -6.98 3.14
CA GLY A 51 -4.67 -7.96 4.22
C GLY A 51 -3.62 -7.89 5.33
N MET A 52 -2.73 -6.90 5.32
CA MET A 52 -1.75 -6.68 6.40
C MET A 52 -2.27 -5.72 7.47
N ASP A 53 -1.81 -5.91 8.70
CA ASP A 53 -2.04 -4.94 9.78
C ASP A 53 -1.29 -3.61 9.51
N PRO A 54 -1.71 -2.48 10.12
CA PRO A 54 -1.10 -1.18 9.86
C PRO A 54 0.39 -1.09 10.16
N HIS A 55 0.90 -1.87 11.12
CA HIS A 55 2.32 -1.88 11.46
C HIS A 55 3.14 -2.62 10.38
N SER A 56 2.71 -3.83 9.99
CA SER A 56 3.33 -4.57 8.89
C SER A 56 3.33 -3.78 7.57
N ARG A 57 2.23 -3.09 7.26
CA ARG A 57 2.14 -2.25 6.06
C ARG A 57 3.21 -1.16 6.01
N ARG A 58 3.43 -0.45 7.11
CA ARG A 58 4.47 0.60 7.19
C ARG A 58 5.88 0.04 6.99
N ALA A 59 6.17 -1.15 7.52
CA ALA A 59 7.45 -1.80 7.32
C ALA A 59 7.68 -2.13 5.83
N ILE A 60 6.65 -2.64 5.14
CA ILE A 60 6.70 -2.89 3.70
C ILE A 60 6.86 -1.60 2.90
N TRP A 61 6.18 -0.52 3.27
CA TRP A 61 6.36 0.78 2.61
C TRP A 61 7.79 1.30 2.73
N ALA A 62 8.39 1.19 3.91
CA ALA A 62 9.79 1.58 4.12
C ALA A 62 10.75 0.73 3.27
N LEU A 63 10.46 -0.57 3.15
CA LEU A 63 11.23 -1.48 2.30
C LEU A 63 11.12 -1.13 0.81
N LEU A 64 9.90 -0.94 0.31
CA LEU A 64 9.69 -0.57 -1.10
C LEU A 64 10.38 0.75 -1.44
N ARG A 65 10.36 1.70 -0.51
CA ARG A 65 11.03 2.99 -0.67
C ARG A 65 12.56 2.86 -0.72
N SER A 66 13.17 1.94 0.03
CA SER A 66 14.62 1.73 -0.03
C SER A 66 15.07 0.95 -1.27
N TYR A 67 14.19 0.10 -1.84
CA TYR A 67 14.48 -0.67 -3.05
C TYR A 67 14.13 0.04 -4.37
N ARG A 68 13.59 1.27 -4.31
CA ARG A 68 13.21 2.01 -5.52
C ARG A 68 14.40 2.58 -6.29
N GLU A 69 15.55 2.80 -5.65
CA GLU A 69 16.71 3.39 -6.31
C GLU A 69 17.27 2.44 -7.38
N GLY A 70 17.42 2.95 -8.60
CA GLY A 70 17.91 2.17 -9.74
C GLY A 70 16.94 1.10 -10.26
N ARG A 71 15.68 1.09 -9.80
CA ARG A 71 14.64 0.14 -10.23
C ARG A 71 13.36 0.87 -10.62
N THR A 72 12.61 0.28 -11.55
CA THR A 72 11.23 0.66 -11.84
C THR A 72 10.29 -0.25 -11.09
N VAL A 73 9.49 0.31 -10.19
CA VAL A 73 8.47 -0.44 -9.45
C VAL A 73 7.10 -0.01 -9.94
N VAL A 74 6.29 -0.97 -10.39
CA VAL A 74 4.88 -0.77 -10.71
C VAL A 74 4.08 -1.51 -9.67
N LEU A 75 3.23 -0.80 -8.94
CA LEU A 75 2.36 -1.40 -7.94
C LEU A 75 0.91 -1.05 -8.22
N THR A 76 0.01 -1.99 -7.93
CA THR A 76 -1.44 -1.75 -7.85
C THR A 76 -1.82 -1.66 -6.38
N THR A 77 -2.72 -0.74 -6.07
CA THR A 77 -3.28 -0.59 -4.73
C THR A 77 -4.62 0.12 -4.80
N HIS A 78 -5.53 -0.28 -3.93
CA HIS A 78 -6.76 0.45 -3.62
C HIS A 78 -6.58 1.43 -2.44
N PHE A 79 -5.40 1.46 -1.80
CA PHE A 79 -5.09 2.38 -0.72
C PHE A 79 -4.47 3.67 -1.27
N LEU A 80 -5.22 4.78 -1.23
CA LEU A 80 -4.73 6.08 -1.71
C LEU A 80 -3.48 6.57 -0.97
N ASP A 81 -3.39 6.33 0.35
CA ASP A 81 -2.21 6.67 1.15
C ASP A 81 -0.95 5.93 0.67
N GLU A 82 -1.11 4.68 0.21
CA GLU A 82 0.00 3.89 -0.34
C GLU A 82 0.47 4.45 -1.67
N ALA A 83 -0.47 4.73 -2.57
CA ALA A 83 -0.20 5.31 -3.87
C ALA A 83 0.51 6.67 -3.73
N GLU A 84 0.05 7.51 -2.80
CA GLU A 84 0.64 8.82 -2.53
C GLU A 84 2.04 8.73 -1.93
N LEU A 85 2.28 7.80 -0.98
CA LEU A 85 3.57 7.70 -0.30
C LEU A 85 4.67 7.08 -1.18
N LEU A 86 4.32 6.08 -1.99
CA LEU A 86 5.31 5.25 -2.69
C LEU A 86 5.58 5.68 -4.13
N SER A 87 4.63 6.35 -4.79
CA SER A 87 4.65 6.52 -6.24
C SER A 87 5.16 7.90 -6.67
N ASP A 88 6.05 7.93 -7.66
CA ASP A 88 6.39 9.20 -8.33
C ASP A 88 5.26 9.66 -9.27
N ARG A 89 4.49 8.71 -9.82
CA ARG A 89 3.31 8.92 -10.66
C ARG A 89 2.21 7.94 -10.27
N ILE A 90 0.98 8.40 -10.26
CA ILE A 90 -0.22 7.62 -9.97
C ILE A 90 -1.06 7.56 -11.25
N ALA A 91 -1.53 6.36 -11.57
CA ALA A 91 -2.48 6.09 -12.64
C ALA A 91 -3.79 5.63 -12.01
N ILE A 92 -4.87 6.38 -12.20
CA ILE A 92 -6.19 6.02 -11.68
C ILE A 92 -6.95 5.23 -12.75
N MET A 93 -7.35 4.01 -12.40
CA MET A 93 -8.16 3.15 -13.25
C MET A 93 -9.59 3.04 -12.72
N ALA A 94 -10.59 3.10 -13.61
CA ALA A 94 -11.99 2.88 -13.27
C ALA A 94 -12.76 2.30 -14.46
N GLU A 95 -13.63 1.33 -14.20
CA GLU A 95 -14.43 0.62 -15.22
C GLU A 95 -13.57 0.03 -16.36
N GLY A 96 -12.42 -0.55 -16.00
CA GLY A 96 -11.49 -1.14 -16.98
C GLY A 96 -10.68 -0.15 -17.82
N GLY A 97 -10.85 1.16 -17.62
CA GLY A 97 -10.13 2.21 -18.34
C GLY A 97 -9.22 3.05 -17.46
N LEU A 98 -8.14 3.57 -18.05
CA LEU A 98 -7.29 4.59 -17.43
C LEU A 98 -8.00 5.95 -17.49
N ARG A 99 -8.20 6.58 -16.33
CA ARG A 99 -8.94 7.85 -16.23
C ARG A 99 -8.02 9.06 -16.18
N CYS A 100 -6.96 8.98 -15.39
CA CYS A 100 -5.96 10.04 -15.32
C CYS A 100 -4.61 9.51 -14.82
N VAL A 101 -3.56 10.25 -15.15
CA VAL A 101 -2.19 9.95 -14.71
C VAL A 101 -1.51 11.26 -14.33
N GLY A 102 -0.80 11.25 -13.21
CA GLY A 102 0.01 12.39 -12.79
C GLY A 102 0.70 12.15 -11.45
N SER A 103 1.46 13.13 -10.98
CA SER A 103 1.93 13.10 -9.58
C SER A 103 0.76 13.26 -8.62
N ALA A 104 0.92 12.83 -7.37
CA ALA A 104 -0.11 13.02 -6.34
C ALA A 104 -0.53 14.50 -6.23
N LEU A 105 0.44 15.42 -6.25
CA LEU A 105 0.18 16.87 -6.21
C LEU A 105 -0.62 17.36 -7.43
N PHE A 106 -0.23 16.94 -8.63
CA PHE A 106 -0.94 17.30 -9.86
C PHE A 106 -2.38 16.81 -9.84
N LEU A 107 -2.59 15.54 -9.46
CA LEU A 107 -3.93 14.95 -9.40
C LEU A 107 -4.80 15.65 -8.35
N LYS A 108 -4.24 16.00 -7.19
CA LYS A 108 -4.95 16.79 -6.17
C LYS A 108 -5.26 18.20 -6.62
N ALA A 109 -4.36 18.87 -7.33
CA ALA A 109 -4.62 20.21 -7.84
C ALA A 109 -5.69 20.21 -8.95
N GLN A 110 -5.62 19.23 -9.85
CA GLN A 110 -6.52 19.14 -11.00
C GLN A 110 -7.90 18.57 -10.66
N PHE A 111 -7.95 17.56 -9.79
CA PHE A 111 -9.16 16.77 -9.49
C PHE A 111 -9.56 16.79 -8.01
N GLY A 112 -8.75 17.36 -7.12
CA GLY A 112 -9.10 17.56 -5.71
C GLY A 112 -10.06 18.73 -5.47
N VAL A 113 -10.69 19.23 -6.53
CA VAL A 113 -11.85 20.12 -6.45
C VAL A 113 -13.06 19.34 -5.92
N GLY A 114 -13.24 19.38 -4.60
CA GLY A 114 -14.33 18.74 -3.89
C GLY A 114 -14.49 19.28 -2.47
N TYR A 115 -15.55 18.87 -1.79
CA TYR A 115 -15.82 19.29 -0.41
C TYR A 115 -15.06 18.39 0.57
N ARG A 116 -14.21 18.99 1.42
CA ARG A 116 -13.62 18.28 2.57
C ARG A 116 -14.51 18.44 3.79
N LEU A 117 -15.42 17.50 4.01
CA LEU A 117 -16.27 17.48 5.19
C LEU A 117 -15.48 16.94 6.39
N THR A 118 -15.26 17.75 7.42
CA THR A 118 -14.71 17.30 8.71
C THR A 118 -15.83 17.32 9.73
N LEU A 119 -16.26 16.13 10.18
CA LEU A 119 -17.28 15.98 11.22
C LEU A 119 -16.60 15.72 12.55
N THR A 120 -16.83 16.59 13.52
CA THR A 120 -16.36 16.41 14.90
C THR A 120 -17.57 16.21 15.79
N LYS A 121 -17.64 15.07 16.48
CA LYS A 121 -18.71 14.83 17.46
C LYS A 121 -18.51 15.72 18.67
N GLN A 122 -19.59 16.30 19.19
CA GLN A 122 -19.54 16.88 20.53
C GLN A 122 -19.45 15.76 21.58
N PRO A 123 -18.84 16.00 22.76
CA PRO A 123 -18.70 14.98 23.81
C PRO A 123 -20.04 14.40 24.29
N SER A 124 -21.12 15.18 24.19
CA SER A 124 -22.49 14.78 24.51
C SER A 124 -23.47 15.52 23.57
N GLY A 125 -24.71 15.03 23.48
CA GLY A 125 -25.79 15.73 22.76
C GLY A 125 -25.86 15.53 21.25
N TYR A 126 -25.18 14.51 20.70
CA TYR A 126 -25.36 14.13 19.29
C TYR A 126 -26.24 12.89 19.16
N ASP A 127 -27.04 12.84 18.10
CA ASP A 127 -27.82 11.67 17.72
C ASP A 127 -26.98 10.76 16.82
N GLY A 128 -26.57 9.61 17.36
CA GLY A 128 -25.78 8.63 16.63
C GLY A 128 -26.51 7.99 15.45
N ALA A 129 -27.84 7.86 15.51
CA ALA A 129 -28.63 7.26 14.44
C ALA A 129 -28.68 8.19 13.22
N ARG A 130 -28.91 9.48 13.46
CA ARG A 130 -28.96 10.52 12.42
C ARG A 130 -27.62 10.77 11.74
N LEU A 131 -26.51 10.50 12.44
CA LEU A 131 -25.16 10.62 11.88
C LEU A 131 -24.83 9.44 10.95
N LEU A 132 -25.38 8.24 11.23
CA LEU A 132 -25.25 7.07 10.36
C LEU A 132 -26.03 7.24 9.05
N GLU A 133 -27.20 7.89 9.09
CA GLU A 133 -27.97 8.22 7.87
C GLU A 133 -27.22 9.18 6.94
N LEU A 134 -26.34 10.03 7.46
CA LEU A 134 -25.61 11.02 6.66
C LEU A 134 -24.39 10.44 5.92
N VAL A 135 -23.96 9.22 6.27
CA VAL A 135 -22.74 8.57 5.76
C VAL A 135 -23.05 7.40 4.82
N GLN A 136 -24.32 7.01 4.68
CA GLN A 136 -24.81 6.05 3.69
C GLN A 136 -25.25 6.75 2.40
#